data_AF-A0A227NPH9-F1
#
_entry.id   AF-A0A227NPH9-F1
#
_cell.length_a   1.000
_cell.length_b   1.000
_cell.length_c   1.000
_cell.angle_alpha   90.00
_cell.angle_beta   90.00
_cell.angle_gamma   90.00
#
_symmetry.space_group_name_H-M   'P 1'
#
loop_
_entity.id
_entity.type
_entity.pdbx_description
1 polymer ?
#
loop_
_entity_poly.entity_id
_entity_poly.type
_entity_poly.pdbx_seq_one_letter_code
_entity_poly.pdbx_strand_id
1 'polypeptide(L)'
;MKQIKLFLILILMINCNQKKEQIDASEQSFPTPVVRTTNDIVLENFSYEDIARYTMSSIMGQPAKTIKVSKSEDLYYVSYIRKSDSRKFSYKIKFDGNKILWANIDGRWRNSEYDEKISFTEKNNKVSIIQTFSDNSEDIKEYKKGD
;
A
#
# COMPACT_ATOMS: atom_id res chain seq x y z
N MET A 1 -7.00 65.51 -13.10
CA MET A 1 -6.81 65.61 -14.57
C MET A 1 -5.33 65.72 -14.87
N LYS A 2 -4.86 65.01 -15.91
CA LYS A 2 -3.57 65.21 -16.64
C LYS A 2 -2.30 64.78 -15.87
N GLN A 3 -1.32 64.03 -16.39
CA GLN A 3 -0.98 63.58 -17.74
C GLN A 3 -0.33 62.19 -17.67
N ILE A 4 -0.66 61.34 -18.65
CA ILE A 4 0.14 60.19 -19.08
C ILE A 4 1.42 60.72 -19.75
N LYS A 5 2.59 60.14 -19.44
CA LYS A 5 3.76 60.25 -20.33
C LYS A 5 4.34 58.88 -20.66
N LEU A 6 4.35 58.71 -21.98
CA LEU A 6 4.78 57.63 -22.84
C LEU A 6 6.33 57.59 -22.89
N PHE A 7 6.88 56.39 -22.66
CA PHE A 7 7.96 55.74 -23.42
C PHE A 7 9.29 56.46 -23.66
N LEU A 8 10.39 55.87 -23.18
CA LEU A 8 11.63 55.78 -23.96
C LEU A 8 12.39 54.50 -23.62
N ILE A 9 12.50 53.65 -24.64
CA ILE A 9 13.32 52.43 -24.70
C ILE A 9 14.80 52.83 -24.74
N LEU A 10 15.63 52.16 -23.93
CA LEU A 10 17.07 52.08 -24.17
C LEU A 10 17.49 50.61 -24.13
N ILE A 11 17.76 50.08 -25.33
CA ILE A 11 18.33 48.77 -25.60
C ILE A 11 19.81 48.81 -25.23
N LEU A 12 20.24 47.95 -24.30
CA LEU A 12 21.65 47.61 -24.12
C LEU A 12 21.88 46.19 -24.64
N MET A 13 22.51 46.13 -25.81
CA MET A 13 23.09 44.94 -26.41
C MET A 13 24.28 44.50 -25.56
N ILE A 14 24.19 43.33 -24.91
CA ILE A 14 25.39 42.59 -24.50
C ILE A 14 25.50 41.36 -25.40
N ASN A 15 26.66 41.33 -26.04
CA ASN A 15 27.06 40.49 -27.14
C ASN A 15 27.18 39.01 -26.74
N CYS A 16 26.86 38.16 -27.72
CA CYS A 16 26.94 36.71 -27.69
C CYS A 16 28.37 36.21 -27.41
N ASN A 17 28.49 35.11 -26.67
CA ASN A 17 29.44 34.07 -27.05
C ASN A 17 28.74 32.71 -26.91
N GLN A 18 28.50 32.08 -28.07
CA GLN A 18 27.70 30.88 -28.23
C GLN A 18 28.54 29.63 -27.94
N LYS A 19 28.03 28.74 -27.09
CA LYS A 19 28.30 27.31 -27.23
C LYS A 19 26.96 26.64 -27.53
N LYS A 20 26.78 26.29 -28.79
CA LYS A 20 25.62 25.59 -29.36
C LYS A 20 25.77 24.10 -29.08
N GLU A 21 24.80 23.52 -28.39
CA GLU A 21 24.33 22.16 -28.70
C GLU A 21 22.80 22.17 -28.74
N GLN A 22 22.29 21.33 -29.61
CA GLN A 22 21.13 21.49 -30.48
C GLN A 22 19.89 20.86 -29.85
N ILE A 23 18.78 21.60 -29.82
CA ILE A 23 17.44 21.06 -29.55
C ILE A 23 16.75 20.94 -30.90
N ASP A 24 16.70 19.71 -31.44
CA ASP A 24 15.75 19.37 -32.49
C ASP A 24 14.43 18.93 -31.85
N ALA A 25 13.35 19.50 -32.34
CA ALA A 25 11.99 19.10 -32.03
C ALA A 25 11.63 17.83 -32.79
N SER A 26 11.34 16.74 -32.08
CA SER A 26 10.51 15.65 -32.59
C SER A 26 9.58 15.13 -31.48
N GLU A 27 8.30 15.00 -31.85
CA GLU A 27 7.19 14.29 -31.19
C GLU A 27 7.08 14.28 -29.65
N GLN A 28 6.02 14.93 -29.16
CA GLN A 28 5.50 14.71 -27.80
C GLN A 28 5.09 13.25 -27.61
N SER A 29 6.01 12.44 -27.10
CA SER A 29 5.69 11.19 -26.41
C SER A 29 5.31 11.52 -24.97
N PHE A 30 4.19 10.94 -24.53
CA PHE A 30 3.70 10.99 -23.17
C PHE A 30 4.82 10.68 -22.17
N PRO A 31 4.92 11.36 -21.02
CA PRO A 31 5.94 11.04 -20.04
C PRO A 31 5.80 9.57 -19.64
N THR A 32 6.82 8.80 -19.97
CA THR A 32 7.00 7.39 -19.59
C THR A 32 6.65 7.24 -18.11
N PRO A 33 5.79 6.27 -17.73
CA PRO A 33 5.51 6.02 -16.33
C PRO A 33 6.84 5.66 -15.65
N VAL A 34 7.20 6.47 -14.65
CA VAL A 34 8.26 6.19 -13.70
C VAL A 34 8.04 4.77 -13.18
N VAL A 35 8.89 3.84 -13.60
CA VAL A 35 8.94 2.47 -13.09
C VAL A 35 9.26 2.58 -11.61
N ARG A 36 8.23 2.53 -10.77
CA ARG A 36 8.38 2.28 -9.35
C ARG A 36 8.89 0.85 -9.25
N THR A 37 10.16 0.67 -8.92
CA THR A 37 10.69 -0.63 -8.49
C THR A 37 10.01 -0.98 -7.17
N THR A 38 8.80 -1.55 -7.24
CA THR A 38 8.29 -2.33 -6.13
C THR A 38 9.20 -3.54 -6.05
N ASN A 39 9.92 -3.69 -4.94
CA ASN A 39 10.53 -4.97 -4.63
C ASN A 39 9.36 -5.94 -4.45
N ASP A 40 8.98 -6.60 -5.54
CA ASP A 40 7.84 -7.51 -5.55
C ASP A 40 8.14 -8.63 -4.56
N ILE A 41 7.32 -8.71 -3.51
CA ILE A 41 7.51 -9.71 -2.47
C ILE A 41 7.07 -11.04 -3.03
N VAL A 42 8.05 -11.90 -3.26
CA VAL A 42 7.83 -13.29 -3.63
C VAL A 42 7.77 -14.09 -2.33
N LEU A 43 6.60 -14.67 -2.06
CA LEU A 43 6.42 -15.64 -0.99
C LEU A 43 7.03 -16.98 -1.42
N GLU A 44 7.79 -17.63 -0.55
CA GLU A 44 8.48 -18.88 -0.86
C GLU A 44 7.57 -20.09 -0.58
N ASN A 45 6.92 -20.11 0.59
CA ASN A 45 6.18 -21.28 1.09
C ASN A 45 4.70 -20.96 1.40
N PHE A 46 4.34 -19.68 1.48
CA PHE A 46 2.99 -19.25 1.84
C PHE A 46 2.26 -18.66 0.64
N SER A 47 0.94 -18.73 0.66
CA SER A 47 0.11 -17.97 -0.28
C SER A 47 -0.42 -16.71 0.41
N TYR A 48 -0.81 -15.71 -0.36
CA TYR A 48 -1.54 -14.56 0.18
C TYR A 48 -2.87 -14.96 0.86
N GLU A 49 -3.46 -16.11 0.53
CA GLU A 49 -4.60 -16.64 1.26
C GLU A 49 -4.22 -17.09 2.68
N ASP A 50 -3.04 -17.69 2.84
CA ASP A 50 -2.49 -18.00 4.16
C ASP A 50 -2.23 -16.71 4.95
N ILE A 51 -1.58 -15.72 4.34
CA ILE A 51 -1.33 -14.43 4.97
C ILE A 51 -2.64 -13.75 5.40
N ALA A 52 -3.68 -13.77 4.56
CA ALA A 52 -4.99 -13.22 4.87
C ALA A 52 -5.65 -13.94 6.06
N ARG A 53 -5.54 -15.28 6.10
CA ARG A 53 -6.02 -16.12 7.20
C ARG A 53 -5.32 -15.77 8.52
N TYR A 54 -3.99 -15.71 8.50
CA TYR A 54 -3.17 -15.40 9.66
C TYR A 54 -3.36 -13.97 10.14
N THR A 55 -3.50 -13.02 9.22
CA THR A 55 -3.83 -11.63 9.55
C THR A 55 -5.10 -11.56 10.38
N MET A 56 -6.17 -12.19 9.92
CA MET A 56 -7.44 -12.16 10.63
C MET A 56 -7.39 -12.96 11.95
N SER A 57 -6.57 -14.01 12.00
CA SER A 57 -6.29 -14.75 13.24
C SER A 57 -5.62 -13.85 14.29
N SER A 58 -4.59 -13.10 13.90
CA SER A 58 -3.87 -12.18 14.78
C SER A 58 -4.76 -11.06 15.32
N ILE A 59 -5.55 -10.42 14.45
CA ILE A 59 -6.38 -9.28 14.83
C ILE A 59 -7.54 -9.70 15.74
N MET A 60 -8.22 -10.80 15.41
CA MET A 60 -9.47 -11.20 16.08
C MET A 60 -9.27 -12.23 17.20
N GLY A 61 -8.04 -12.67 17.42
CA GLY A 61 -7.72 -13.74 18.37
C GLY A 61 -8.46 -15.05 18.07
N GLN A 62 -8.76 -15.31 16.80
CA GLN A 62 -9.44 -16.55 16.37
C GLN A 62 -8.41 -17.57 15.87
N PRO A 63 -8.62 -18.88 16.12
CA PRO A 63 -7.74 -19.90 15.54
C PRO A 63 -7.73 -19.84 14.02
N ALA A 64 -6.55 -19.83 13.39
CA ALA A 64 -6.43 -19.71 11.93
C ALA A 64 -7.24 -20.78 11.16
N LYS A 65 -7.26 -22.03 11.63
CA LYS A 65 -8.06 -23.13 11.05
C LYS A 65 -9.55 -22.86 10.92
N THR A 66 -10.13 -21.97 11.73
CA THR A 66 -11.56 -21.65 11.67
C THR A 66 -11.88 -20.53 10.68
N ILE A 67 -10.85 -19.89 10.12
CA ILE A 67 -10.97 -18.75 9.22
C ILE A 67 -10.94 -19.26 7.78
N LYS A 68 -12.04 -19.02 7.07
CA LYS A 68 -12.17 -19.28 5.63
C LYS A 68 -11.69 -18.08 4.86
N VAL A 69 -11.04 -18.31 3.73
CA VAL A 69 -10.54 -17.28 2.82
C VAL A 69 -11.04 -17.58 1.41
N SER A 70 -11.44 -16.54 0.68
CA SER A 70 -11.73 -16.60 -0.74
C SER A 70 -11.19 -15.35 -1.43
N LYS A 71 -10.54 -15.53 -2.58
CA LYS A 71 -10.07 -14.42 -3.42
C LYS A 71 -11.14 -14.01 -4.43
N SER A 72 -11.33 -12.71 -4.62
CA SER A 72 -12.09 -12.15 -5.74
C SER A 72 -11.42 -10.84 -6.15
N GLU A 73 -11.04 -10.76 -7.43
CA GLU A 73 -10.20 -9.68 -7.96
C GLU A 73 -8.91 -9.52 -7.12
N ASP A 74 -8.63 -8.30 -6.67
CA ASP A 74 -7.47 -7.95 -5.84
C ASP A 74 -7.74 -8.07 -4.34
N LEU A 75 -8.92 -8.56 -3.94
CA LEU A 75 -9.35 -8.64 -2.56
C LEU A 75 -9.40 -10.07 -2.05
N TYR A 76 -9.06 -10.22 -0.77
CA TYR A 76 -9.19 -11.44 -0.01
C TYR A 76 -10.31 -11.27 1.00
N TYR A 77 -11.37 -12.06 0.84
CA TYR A 77 -12.50 -12.07 1.75
C TYR A 77 -12.26 -13.16 2.77
N VAL A 78 -12.36 -12.79 4.05
CA VAL A 78 -12.15 -13.71 5.16
C VAL A 78 -13.39 -13.78 6.03
N SER A 79 -13.71 -14.97 6.55
CA SER A 79 -14.86 -15.15 7.44
C SER A 79 -14.65 -16.27 8.44
N TYR A 80 -15.30 -16.16 9.59
CA TYR A 80 -15.35 -17.22 10.60
C TYR A 80 -16.67 -17.17 11.37
N ILE A 81 -17.00 -18.27 12.06
CA ILE A 81 -18.09 -18.34 13.03
C ILE A 81 -17.48 -18.31 14.42
N ARG A 82 -17.82 -17.30 15.21
CA ARG A 82 -17.30 -17.15 16.58
C ARG A 82 -17.99 -18.16 17.49
N LYS A 83 -17.20 -18.96 18.23
CA LYS A 83 -17.75 -20.05 19.06
C LYS A 83 -18.62 -19.57 20.22
N SER A 84 -18.35 -18.39 20.79
CA SER A 84 -19.06 -17.90 21.98
C SER A 84 -20.53 -17.58 21.72
N ASP A 85 -20.89 -17.19 20.49
CA ASP A 85 -22.24 -16.72 20.14
C ASP A 85 -22.74 -17.22 18.77
N SER A 86 -21.99 -18.10 18.10
CA SER A 86 -22.30 -18.65 16.78
C SER A 86 -22.52 -17.60 15.68
N ARG A 87 -22.08 -16.35 15.90
CA ARG A 87 -22.22 -15.29 14.90
C ARG A 87 -21.15 -15.41 13.82
N LYS A 88 -21.54 -15.19 12.57
CA LYS A 88 -20.62 -15.09 11.44
C LYS A 88 -20.03 -13.69 11.35
N PHE A 89 -18.72 -13.61 11.21
CA PHE A 89 -17.98 -12.38 10.94
C PHE A 89 -17.35 -12.46 9.56
N SER A 90 -17.26 -11.33 8.87
CA SER A 90 -16.71 -11.27 7.52
C SER A 90 -16.00 -9.94 7.30
N TYR A 91 -14.85 -10.01 6.62
CA TYR A 91 -13.95 -8.89 6.41
C TYR A 91 -13.34 -9.00 5.01
N LYS A 92 -12.80 -7.89 4.53
CA LYS A 92 -12.03 -7.81 3.29
C LYS A 92 -10.61 -7.35 3.60
N ILE A 93 -9.66 -7.92 2.89
CA ILE A 93 -8.23 -7.68 3.02
C ILE A 93 -7.68 -7.30 1.63
N LYS A 94 -6.77 -6.33 1.61
CA LYS A 94 -5.99 -5.93 0.44
C LYS A 94 -4.52 -5.89 0.80
N PHE A 95 -3.66 -6.31 -0.13
CA PHE A 95 -2.22 -6.28 0.01
C PHE A 95 -1.60 -5.15 -0.82
N ASP A 96 -0.57 -4.53 -0.26
CA ASP A 96 0.34 -3.57 -0.92
C ASP A 96 1.78 -3.94 -0.55
N GLY A 97 2.38 -4.82 -1.36
CA GLY A 97 3.60 -5.53 -0.97
C GLY A 97 3.39 -6.35 0.30
N ASN A 98 4.17 -6.07 1.35
CA ASN A 98 4.00 -6.71 2.66
C ASN A 98 2.98 -6.00 3.56
N LYS A 99 2.50 -4.83 3.18
CA LYS A 99 1.52 -4.09 3.96
C LYS A 99 0.14 -4.69 3.75
N ILE A 100 -0.64 -4.73 4.82
CA ILE A 100 -1.95 -5.34 4.84
C ILE A 100 -2.96 -4.30 5.29
N LEU A 101 -3.97 -4.07 4.46
CA LEU A 101 -5.14 -3.26 4.81
C LEU A 101 -6.33 -4.17 4.97
N TRP A 102 -7.15 -3.90 5.99
CA TRP A 102 -8.37 -4.65 6.22
C TRP A 102 -9.55 -3.75 6.59
N ALA A 103 -10.76 -4.27 6.39
CA ALA A 103 -12.01 -3.60 6.69
C ALA A 103 -13.13 -4.61 6.95
N ASN A 104 -14.21 -4.15 7.59
CA ASN A 104 -15.50 -4.83 7.44
C ASN A 104 -15.92 -4.82 5.97
N ILE A 105 -16.78 -5.76 5.54
CA ILE A 105 -17.24 -5.84 4.14
C ILE A 105 -17.73 -4.49 3.62
N ASP A 106 -18.60 -3.82 4.39
CA ASP A 106 -19.18 -2.51 4.05
C ASP A 106 -18.51 -1.34 4.79
N GLY A 107 -17.34 -1.58 5.39
CA GLY A 107 -16.64 -0.61 6.22
C GLY A 107 -15.56 0.18 5.49
N ARG A 108 -15.08 1.24 6.17
CA ARG A 108 -13.86 1.95 5.78
C ARG A 108 -12.63 1.05 5.92
N TRP A 109 -11.64 1.28 5.08
CA TRP A 109 -10.30 0.73 5.28
C TRP A 109 -9.69 1.28 6.56
N ARG A 110 -9.00 0.42 7.30
CA ARG A 110 -8.17 0.82 8.45
C ARG A 110 -6.81 1.31 7.96
N ASN A 111 -6.75 2.57 7.54
CA ASN A 111 -5.56 3.21 7.01
C ASN A 111 -5.31 4.63 7.55
N SER A 112 -6.13 5.13 8.47
CA SER A 112 -5.95 6.45 9.11
C SER A 112 -4.79 6.44 10.12
N GLU A 113 -4.40 7.62 10.63
CA GLU A 113 -3.24 7.76 11.53
C GLU A 113 -3.36 6.94 12.82
N TYR A 114 -4.58 6.73 13.33
CA TYR A 114 -4.83 6.00 14.57
C TYR A 114 -5.21 4.53 14.35
N ASP A 115 -5.35 4.10 13.09
CA ASP A 115 -5.53 2.68 12.80
C ASP A 115 -4.17 1.97 12.85
N GLU A 116 -4.18 0.74 13.36
CA GLU A 116 -3.02 -0.14 13.36
C GLU A 116 -2.45 -0.33 11.95
N LYS A 117 -1.12 -0.39 11.86
CA LYS A 117 -0.40 -0.71 10.63
C LYS A 117 -0.03 -2.18 10.68
N ILE A 118 -0.43 -2.91 9.65
CA ILE A 118 -0.22 -4.35 9.60
C ILE A 118 0.74 -4.68 8.47
N SER A 119 1.72 -5.52 8.76
CA SER A 119 2.61 -6.09 7.77
C SER A 119 2.88 -7.56 8.03
N PHE A 120 3.46 -8.24 7.05
CA PHE A 120 3.96 -9.59 7.24
C PHE A 120 5.41 -9.73 6.81
N THR A 121 6.08 -10.74 7.36
CA THR A 121 7.38 -11.23 6.85
C THR A 121 7.33 -12.75 6.77
N GLU A 122 7.97 -13.30 5.74
CA GLU A 122 8.22 -14.74 5.63
C GLU A 122 9.70 -15.01 5.88
N LYS A 123 9.99 -15.96 6.78
CA LYS A 123 11.35 -16.42 7.06
C LYS A 123 11.34 -17.85 7.60
N ASN A 124 12.22 -18.71 7.09
CA ASN A 124 12.44 -20.06 7.62
C ASN A 124 11.13 -20.87 7.77
N ASN A 125 10.29 -20.91 6.73
CA ASN A 125 8.97 -21.60 6.74
C ASN A 125 7.98 -21.09 7.80
N LYS A 126 8.16 -19.85 8.25
CA LYS A 126 7.23 -19.16 9.14
C LYS A 126 6.81 -17.83 8.54
N VAL A 127 5.61 -17.41 8.87
CA VAL A 127 5.12 -16.06 8.64
C VAL A 127 4.93 -15.38 9.98
N SER A 128 5.45 -14.15 10.10
CA SER A 128 5.14 -13.26 11.21
C SER A 128 4.15 -12.20 10.73
N ILE A 129 3.00 -12.10 11.39
CA ILE A 129 2.06 -11.00 11.25
C ILE A 129 2.39 -9.97 12.33
N ILE A 130 2.66 -8.74 11.91
CA ILE A 130 3.12 -7.66 12.77
C ILE A 130 2.05 -6.57 12.76
N GLN A 131 1.49 -6.25 13.92
CA GLN A 131 0.57 -5.14 14.14
C GLN A 131 1.31 -4.05 14.91
N THR A 132 1.49 -2.88 14.30
CA THR A 132 2.09 -1.70 14.95
C THR A 132 0.98 -0.69 15.24
N PHE A 133 0.84 -0.28 16.49
CA PHE A 133 -0.20 0.65 16.95
C PHE A 133 0.28 2.09 16.92
N SER A 134 -0.63 3.06 17.11
CA SER A 134 -0.32 4.50 17.02
C SER A 134 0.65 5.00 18.09
N ASP A 135 0.82 4.25 19.19
CA ASP A 135 1.82 4.50 20.24
C ASP A 135 3.18 3.84 19.95
N ASN A 136 3.33 3.22 18.77
CA ASN A 136 4.48 2.41 18.32
C ASN A 136 4.68 1.10 19.10
N SER A 137 3.72 0.69 19.93
CA SER A 137 3.72 -0.68 20.45
C SER A 137 3.44 -1.68 19.33
N GLU A 138 3.89 -2.93 19.51
CA GLU A 138 3.72 -3.99 18.51
C GLU A 138 3.15 -5.27 19.13
N ASP A 139 2.27 -5.94 18.39
CA ASP A 139 1.93 -7.35 18.60
C ASP A 139 2.40 -8.17 17.40
N ILE A 140 3.15 -9.24 17.67
CA ILE A 140 3.72 -10.13 16.65
C ILE A 140 3.20 -11.54 16.90
N LYS A 141 2.60 -12.13 15.85
CA LYS A 141 2.13 -13.52 15.86
C LYS A 141 2.83 -14.30 14.76
N GLU A 142 3.41 -15.45 15.12
CA GLU A 142 4.05 -16.36 14.18
C GLU A 142 3.13 -17.52 13.80
N TYR A 143 3.19 -17.91 12.53
CA TYR A 143 2.43 -19.02 11.97
C TYR A 143 3.33 -19.89 11.09
N LYS A 144 3.04 -21.19 11.09
CA LYS A 144 3.59 -22.18 10.17
C LYS A 144 2.54 -22.55 9.13
N LYS A 145 2.99 -23.07 7.99
CA LYS A 145 2.09 -23.56 6.95
C LYS A 145 1.12 -24.60 7.52
N GLY A 146 -0.17 -24.37 7.34
CA GLY A 146 -1.23 -25.28 7.80
C GLY A 146 -1.68 -25.07 9.25
N ASP A 147 -1.15 -24.07 9.95
CA ASP A 147 -1.76 -23.55 11.19
C ASP A 147 -3.17 -23.02 10.94
#